data_AF-A0A1F3Y020-F1
#
_entry.id   AF-A0A1F3Y020-F1
#
_cell.length_a   1.000
_cell.length_b   1.000
_cell.length_c   1.000
_cell.angle_alpha   90.00
_cell.angle_beta   90.00
_cell.angle_gamma   90.00
#
_symmetry.space_group_name_H-M   'P 1'
#
loop_
_entity.id
_entity.type
_entity.pdbx_description
1 polymer ?
#
loop_
_entity_poly.entity_id
_entity_poly.type
_entity_poly.pdbx_seq_one_letter_code
_entity_poly.pdbx_strand_id
1 'polypeptide(L)' 'MKMKTKKAAAKRFKFTATGLVKFKRTNKRHNLGSKSAKRVLQLRKGGYVFEGDIKHVEKCMPYGSK' A
#
# COMPACT_ATOMS: atom_id res chain seq x y z
N MET A 1 -16.12 22.03 9.35
CA MET A 1 -15.28 20.97 9.97
C MET A 1 -14.34 20.41 8.89
N LYS A 2 -13.01 20.45 9.09
CA LYS A 2 -12.04 20.00 8.07
C LYS A 2 -11.93 18.47 8.05
N MET A 3 -11.99 17.84 6.88
CA MET A 3 -11.74 16.39 6.78
C MET A 3 -10.34 16.06 7.29
N LYS A 4 -10.19 15.01 8.10
CA LYS A 4 -8.89 14.59 8.65
C LYS A 4 -8.36 13.38 7.87
N THR A 5 -7.05 13.35 7.63
CA THR A 5 -6.37 12.18 7.06
C THR A 5 -6.35 11.04 8.07
N LYS A 6 -6.78 9.84 7.67
CA LYS A 6 -6.60 8.63 8.47
C LYS A 6 -5.13 8.27 8.54
N LYS A 7 -4.45 8.63 9.64
CA LYS A 7 -3.00 8.42 9.82
C LYS A 7 -2.58 6.96 9.66
N ALA A 8 -3.46 6.02 10.00
CA ALA A 8 -3.21 4.59 9.78
C ALA A 8 -3.07 4.21 8.30
N ALA A 9 -3.81 4.86 7.40
CA ALA A 9 -3.71 4.67 5.96
C ALA A 9 -2.45 5.36 5.40
N ALA A 10 -2.19 6.60 5.84
CA ALA A 10 -1.01 7.37 5.42
C ALA A 10 0.34 6.70 5.76
N LYS A 11 0.38 5.85 6.81
CA LYS A 11 1.57 5.05 7.16
C LYS A 11 1.81 3.86 6.22
N ARG A 12 0.77 3.41 5.50
CA ARG A 12 0.77 2.14 4.72
C ARG A 12 0.78 2.36 3.22
N PHE A 13 0.11 3.41 2.75
CA PHE A 13 -0.08 3.73 1.33
C PHE A 13 0.66 5.02 0.96
N LYS A 14 1.23 5.05 -0.25
CA LYS A 14 1.84 6.25 -0.83
C LYS A 14 1.32 6.45 -2.25
N PHE A 15 0.97 7.69 -2.59
CA PHE A 15 0.63 8.06 -3.95
C PHE A 15 1.92 8.27 -4.77
N THR A 16 1.90 7.77 -6.00
CA THR A 16 2.94 8.05 -7.00
C THR A 16 2.55 9.27 -7.81
N ALA A 17 3.50 9.84 -8.56
CA ALA A 17 3.24 11.02 -9.40
C ALA A 17 2.19 10.77 -10.49
N THR A 18 1.97 9.51 -10.88
CA THR A 18 1.00 9.10 -11.90
C THR A 18 -0.37 8.70 -11.32
N GLY A 19 -0.61 8.91 -10.02
CA GLY A 19 -1.88 8.59 -9.38
C GLY A 19 -2.01 7.15 -8.88
N LEU A 20 -1.03 6.27 -9.14
CA LEU A 20 -1.06 4.91 -8.61
C LEU A 20 -0.76 4.88 -7.11
N VAL A 21 -1.45 4.01 -6.38
CA VAL A 21 -1.24 3.81 -4.94
C VAL A 21 -0.26 2.66 -4.72
N LYS A 22 0.91 2.98 -4.17
CA LYS A 22 1.97 2.02 -3.82
C LYS A 22 1.82 1.54 -2.38
N PHE A 23 2.03 0.24 -2.17
CA PHE A 23 2.07 -0.38 -0.84
C PHE A 23 3.15 -1.45 -0.73
N LYS A 24 3.50 -1.83 0.51
CA LYS A 24 4.40 -2.95 0.79
C LYS A 24 3.62 -4.26 0.80
N ARG A 25 4.06 -5.25 0.01
CA ARG A 25 3.45 -6.58 -0.02
C ARG A 25 3.47 -7.25 1.36
N THR A 26 2.42 -8.02 1.65
CA THR A 26 2.20 -8.71 2.94
C THR A 26 3.00 -10.03 3.02
N ASN A 27 2.96 -10.70 4.18
CA ASN A 27 3.51 -12.05 4.40
C ASN A 27 5.03 -12.20 4.32
N LYS A 28 5.79 -11.13 4.56
CA LYS A 28 7.28 -11.15 4.61
C LYS A 28 7.89 -10.93 6.00
N ARG A 29 7.12 -11.07 7.09
CA ARG A 29 7.59 -10.76 8.46
C ARG A 29 8.13 -11.98 9.23
N HIS A 30 7.46 -13.12 9.12
CA HIS A 30 7.79 -14.38 9.82
C HIS A 30 7.44 -15.57 8.93
N ASN A 31 7.85 -16.78 9.35
CA ASN A 31 7.70 -18.03 8.60
C ASN A 31 8.22 -17.89 7.16
N LEU A 32 9.49 -17.48 7.05
CA LEU A 32 10.16 -17.34 5.75
C LEU A 32 10.77 -18.66 5.28
N GLY A 33 11.12 -19.57 6.21
CA GLY A 33 11.69 -20.88 5.88
C GLY A 33 10.74 -21.78 5.08
N SER A 34 9.42 -21.66 5.29
CA SER A 34 8.41 -22.41 4.51
C SER A 34 8.08 -21.79 3.15
N LYS A 35 8.65 -20.62 2.82
CA LYS A 35 8.42 -19.93 1.55
C LYS A 35 9.59 -20.16 0.62
N SER A 36 9.30 -20.42 -0.66
CA SER A 36 10.36 -20.51 -1.65
C SER A 36 11.16 -19.20 -1.75
N ALA A 37 12.46 -19.29 -2.06
CA ALA A 37 13.32 -18.12 -2.24
C ALA A 37 12.75 -17.13 -3.27
N LYS A 38 12.16 -17.66 -4.37
CA LYS A 38 11.45 -16.87 -5.39
C LYS A 38 10.31 -16.05 -4.78
N ARG A 39 9.51 -16.64 -3.88
CA ARG A 39 8.40 -15.93 -3.22
C ARG A 39 8.92 -14.81 -2.33
N VAL A 40 9.94 -15.07 -1.51
CA VAL A 40 10.54 -14.06 -0.63
C VAL A 40 11.11 -12.87 -1.43
N LEU A 41 11.73 -13.14 -2.58
CA LEU A 41 12.24 -12.11 -3.49
C LEU A 41 11.11 -11.26 -4.09
N GLN A 42 10.02 -11.89 -4.54
CA GLN A 42 8.86 -11.17 -5.09
C GLN A 42 8.14 -10.30 -4.05
N LEU A 43 8.10 -10.74 -2.78
CA LEU A 43 7.53 -9.98 -1.66
C LEU A 43 8.41 -8.79 -1.23
N ARG A 44 9.67 -8.72 -1.67
CA ARG A 44 10.55 -7.56 -1.44
C ARG A 44 10.07 -6.33 -2.20
N LYS A 45 9.57 -6.50 -3.43
CA LYS A 45 9.14 -5.40 -4.29
C LYS A 45 7.84 -4.78 -3.75
N GLY A 46 7.70 -3.47 -3.93
CA GLY A 46 6.42 -2.79 -3.69
C GLY A 46 5.36 -3.26 -4.68
N GLY A 47 4.12 -3.31 -4.24
CA GLY A 47 2.96 -3.57 -5.09
C GLY A 47 2.16 -2.29 -5.33
N TYR A 48 1.28 -2.35 -6.33
CA TYR A 48 0.26 -1.34 -6.57
C TYR A 48 -1.10 -1.89 -6.17
N VAL A 49 -1.91 -1.05 -5.54
CA VAL A 49 -3.27 -1.41 -5.14
C VAL A 49 -4.10 -1.70 -6.40
N PHE A 50 -5.01 -2.66 -6.29
CA PHE A 50 -5.93 -2.99 -7.37
C PHE A 50 -6.86 -1.80 -7.64
N GLU A 51 -7.19 -1.57 -8.91
CA GLU A 51 -7.92 -0.38 -9.36
C GLU A 51 -9.25 -0.16 -8.62
N GLY A 52 -9.98 -1.24 -8.31
CA GLY A 52 -11.24 -1.18 -7.57
C GLY A 52 -11.12 -0.65 -6.13
N ASP A 53 -9.96 -0.82 -5.50
CA ASP A 53 -9.73 -0.44 -4.09
C ASP A 53 -9.17 0.99 -3.94
N ILE A 54 -8.73 1.62 -5.04
CA ILE A 54 -8.10 2.94 -5.02
C ILE A 54 -9.05 3.99 -4.41
N LYS A 55 -10.33 3.98 -4.80
CA LYS A 55 -11.36 4.91 -4.30
C LYS A 55 -11.52 4.84 -2.78
N HIS A 56 -11.30 3.67 -2.17
CA HIS A 56 -11.37 3.51 -0.72
C HIS A 56 -10.17 4.14 -0.01
N VAL A 57 -8.99 4.07 -0.63
CA VAL A 57 -7.76 4.68 -0.10
C VAL A 57 -7.81 6.21 -0.21
N GLU A 58 -8.32 6.74 -1.32
CA GLU A 58 -8.49 8.18 -1.53
C GLU A 58 -9.44 8.80 -0.50
N LYS A 59 -10.58 8.17 -0.22
CA LYS A 59 -11.50 8.59 0.85
C LYS A 59 -10.82 8.64 2.23
N CYS A 60 -9.87 7.73 2.49
CA CYS A 60 -9.11 7.72 3.75
C CYS A 60 -8.04 8.83 3.81
N MET A 61 -7.62 9.35 2.67
CA MET A 61 -6.53 10.32 2.54
C MET A 61 -6.94 11.50 1.63
N PRO A 62 -7.84 12.38 2.10
CA PRO A 62 -8.41 13.47 1.30
C PRO A 62 -7.38 14.52 0.85
N TYR A 63 -6.19 14.58 1.45
CA TYR A 63 -5.07 15.43 1.02
C TYR A 63 -3.86 14.63 0.54
N GLY A 64 -4.05 13.34 0.27
CA GLY A 64 -2.99 12.42 -0.13
C GLY A 64 -2.75 12.40 -1.63
N SER A 65 -3.80 12.61 -2.43
CA SER A 65 -3.70 12.86 -3.86
C SER A 65 -3.24 14.28 -4.08
N LYS A 66 -2.31 14.46 -5.02
CA LYS A 66 -2.09 15.77 -5.65
C LYS A 66 -3.16 15.97 -6.71
#